data_AF-A0AAJ1F578-F1
#
_entry.id   AF-A0AAJ1F578-F1
#
_cell.length_a   1.000
_cell.length_b   1.000
_cell.length_c   1.000
_cell.angle_alpha   90.00
_cell.angle_beta   90.00
_cell.angle_gamma   90.00
#
_symmetry.space_group_name_H-M   'P 1'
#
loop_
_entity.id
_entity.type
_entity.pdbx_description
1 polymer ?
#
loop_
_entity_poly.entity_id
_entity_poly.type
_entity_poly.pdbx_seq_one_letter_code
_entity_poly.pdbx_strand_id
1 'polypeptide(L)'
;MDVLPPFPAPDPAAFALNILSVLMMYGPFYLANTGAMLFGKWIPDRLGFSSVVIDGGRNWKDGFRLLGDGKTWNGLLGGAVFSGLLTMLTHHLWSERLL
;
A
#
# COMPACT_ATOMS: atom_id res chain seq x y z
N MET A 1 -28.41 -19.92 14.81
CA MET A 1 -27.46 -18.91 15.31
C MET A 1 -27.56 -17.72 14.39
N ASP A 2 -28.14 -16.62 14.86
CA ASP A 2 -28.23 -15.40 14.05
C ASP A 2 -26.84 -14.80 13.92
N VAL A 3 -26.30 -14.78 12.70
CA VAL A 3 -24.98 -14.23 12.43
C VAL A 3 -25.13 -12.72 12.31
N LEU A 4 -24.51 -11.97 13.23
CA LEU A 4 -24.50 -10.51 13.14
C LEU A 4 -23.81 -10.08 11.83
N PRO A 5 -24.28 -8.99 11.19
CA PRO A 5 -23.64 -8.47 9.99
C PRO A 5 -22.19 -8.04 10.30
N PRO A 6 -21.25 -8.17 9.34
CA PRO A 6 -19.82 -7.87 9.56
C PRO A 6 -19.56 -6.43 9.99
N PHE A 7 -20.41 -5.51 9.56
CA PHE A 7 -20.35 -4.08 9.87
C PHE A 7 -21.76 -3.60 10.28
N PRO A 8 -22.16 -3.79 11.54
CA PRO A 8 -23.45 -3.29 12.01
C PRO A 8 -23.48 -1.75 11.92
N ALA A 9 -24.59 -1.20 11.44
CA ALA A 9 -24.81 0.24 11.30
C ALA A 9 -26.18 0.62 11.91
N PRO A 10 -26.27 0.67 13.25
CA PRO A 10 -27.53 0.94 13.95
C PRO A 10 -28.09 2.35 13.70
N ASP A 11 -27.25 3.30 13.29
CA ASP A 11 -27.61 4.67 13.00
C ASP A 11 -26.72 5.27 11.88
N PRO A 12 -27.10 6.43 11.29
CA PRO A 12 -26.33 7.06 10.21
C PRO A 12 -24.89 7.45 10.58
N ALA A 13 -24.61 7.74 11.86
CA ALA A 13 -23.25 8.06 12.31
C ALA A 13 -22.38 6.80 12.33
N ALA A 14 -22.91 5.67 12.81
CA ALA A 14 -22.25 4.37 12.74
C ALA A 14 -21.98 3.95 11.29
N PHE A 15 -22.92 4.21 10.37
CA PHE A 15 -22.70 3.98 8.94
C PHE A 15 -21.53 4.82 8.39
N ALA A 16 -21.49 6.12 8.71
CA ALA A 16 -20.40 7.00 8.29
C ALA A 16 -19.04 6.57 8.88
N LEU A 17 -19.01 6.13 10.14
CA LEU A 17 -17.82 5.60 10.80
C LEU A 17 -17.33 4.31 10.16
N ASN A 18 -18.22 3.42 9.71
CA ASN A 18 -17.84 2.22 8.97
C ASN A 18 -17.14 2.57 7.65
N ILE A 19 -17.66 3.54 6.89
CA ILE A 19 -17.01 4.03 5.67
C ILE A 19 -15.63 4.59 5.98
N LEU A 20 -15.54 5.46 6.99
CA LEU A 20 -14.27 6.07 7.40
C LEU A 20 -13.25 5.01 7.81
N SER A 21 -13.68 3.98 8.54
CA SER A 21 -12.83 2.87 8.98
C SER A 21 -12.23 2.11 7.79
N VAL A 22 -13.05 1.82 6.76
CA VAL A 22 -12.56 1.18 5.52
C VAL A 22 -11.55 2.09 4.81
N LEU A 23 -11.85 3.38 4.66
CA LEU A 23 -10.93 4.33 4.02
C LEU A 23 -9.60 4.44 4.76
N MET A 24 -9.64 4.52 6.09
CA MET A 24 -8.45 4.55 6.94
C MET A 24 -7.64 3.26 6.81
N MET A 25 -8.29 2.10 6.72
CA MET A 25 -7.62 0.82 6.49
C MET A 25 -6.99 0.74 5.10
N TYR A 26 -7.65 1.24 4.05
CA TYR A 26 -7.11 1.26 2.69
C TYR A 26 -5.99 2.29 2.48
N GLY A 27 -5.93 3.33 3.30
CA GLY A 27 -4.93 4.41 3.20
C GLY A 27 -3.47 3.90 3.13
N PRO A 28 -2.99 3.12 4.11
CA PRO A 28 -1.63 2.58 4.08
C PRO A 28 -1.35 1.69 2.86
N PHE A 29 -2.33 0.89 2.43
CA PHE A 29 -2.19 0.05 1.22
C PHE A 29 -2.09 0.88 -0.05
N TYR A 30 -2.88 1.96 -0.15
CA TYR A 30 -2.80 2.87 -1.29
C TYR A 30 -1.44 3.59 -1.33
N LEU A 31 -0.96 4.03 -0.17
CA LEU A 31 0.35 4.68 -0.04
C LEU A 31 1.54 3.75 -0.29
N ALA A 32 1.37 2.42 -0.13
CA ALA A 32 2.38 1.44 -0.54
C ALA A 32 2.70 1.54 -2.04
N ASN A 33 1.70 1.82 -2.88
CA ASN A 33 1.90 2.01 -4.33
C ASN A 33 2.71 3.28 -4.60
N THR A 34 2.46 4.35 -3.86
CA THR A 34 3.26 5.58 -3.92
C THR A 34 4.69 5.33 -3.45
N GLY A 35 4.87 4.57 -2.36
CA GLY A 35 6.18 4.13 -1.90
C GLY A 35 6.92 3.35 -2.98
N ALA A 36 6.26 2.42 -3.66
CA ALA A 36 6.85 1.66 -4.75
C ALA A 36 7.31 2.56 -5.92
N MET A 37 6.56 3.63 -6.23
CA MET A 37 6.99 4.62 -7.22
C MET A 37 8.21 5.43 -6.74
N LEU A 38 8.21 5.87 -5.47
CA LEU A 38 9.30 6.64 -4.89
C LEU A 38 10.61 5.84 -4.89
N PHE A 39 10.60 4.66 -4.31
CA PHE A 39 11.81 3.82 -4.18
C PHE A 39 12.15 3.03 -5.44
N GLY A 40 11.15 2.78 -6.30
CA GLY A 40 11.34 2.02 -7.52
C GLY A 40 11.76 2.85 -8.73
N LYS A 41 11.51 4.16 -8.73
CA LYS A 41 11.84 5.05 -9.85
C LYS A 41 12.37 6.43 -9.42
N TRP A 42 11.60 7.20 -8.65
CA TRP A 42 11.94 8.61 -8.39
C TRP A 42 13.25 8.81 -7.62
N ILE A 43 13.47 8.06 -6.53
CA ILE A 43 14.72 8.09 -5.74
C ILE A 43 15.90 7.57 -6.58
N PRO A 44 15.81 6.38 -7.24
CA PRO A 44 16.84 5.90 -8.16
C PRO A 44 17.25 6.94 -9.22
N ASP A 45 16.27 7.54 -9.91
CA ASP A 45 16.48 8.55 -10.96
C ASP A 45 17.20 9.80 -10.42
N ARG A 46 16.89 10.21 -9.19
CA ARG A 46 17.49 11.39 -8.54
C ARG A 46 18.90 11.15 -8.00
N LEU A 47 19.18 9.94 -7.52
CA LEU A 47 20.46 9.57 -6.90
C LEU A 47 21.40 8.84 -7.86
N GLY A 48 20.98 8.56 -9.09
CA GLY A 48 21.82 8.00 -10.15
C GLY A 48 22.12 6.50 -9.99
N PHE A 49 21.30 5.76 -9.25
CA PHE A 49 21.43 4.30 -9.13
C PHE A 49 20.31 3.58 -9.88
N SER A 50 20.58 2.37 -10.36
CA SER A 50 19.59 1.58 -11.10
C SER A 50 18.69 0.75 -10.18
N SER A 51 17.42 0.64 -10.55
CA SER A 51 16.46 -0.24 -9.91
C SER A 51 16.44 -1.60 -10.62
N VAL A 52 16.49 -2.70 -9.86
CA VAL A 52 16.47 -4.05 -10.43
C VAL A 52 15.03 -4.49 -10.71
N VAL A 53 14.73 -4.84 -11.97
CA VAL A 53 13.40 -5.32 -12.37
C VAL A 53 13.18 -6.75 -11.87
N ILE A 54 11.99 -7.05 -11.34
CA ILE A 54 11.68 -8.33 -10.68
C ILE A 54 11.71 -9.50 -11.67
N ASP A 55 11.28 -9.28 -12.90
CA ASP A 55 11.25 -10.32 -13.94
C ASP A 55 12.60 -10.53 -14.66
N GLY A 56 13.64 -9.78 -14.28
CA GLY A 56 14.99 -9.91 -14.81
C GLY A 56 15.10 -9.71 -16.33
N GLY A 57 14.19 -8.97 -16.96
CA GLY A 57 14.24 -8.76 -18.41
C GLY A 57 13.46 -9.81 -19.22
N ARG A 58 12.82 -10.79 -18.57
CA ARG A 58 12.12 -11.88 -19.28
C ARG A 58 10.83 -11.41 -19.96
N ASN A 59 10.59 -11.97 -21.14
CA ASN A 59 9.32 -11.84 -21.85
C ASN A 59 8.46 -13.09 -21.66
N TRP A 60 7.14 -12.91 -21.69
CA TRP A 60 6.18 -13.99 -21.69
C TRP A 60 5.98 -14.56 -23.11
N LYS A 61 5.18 -15.63 -23.24
CA LYS A 61 4.94 -16.34 -24.50
C LYS A 61 4.24 -15.49 -25.57
N ASP A 62 3.61 -14.39 -25.16
CA ASP A 62 2.96 -13.41 -26.02
C ASP A 62 3.93 -12.35 -26.57
N GLY A 63 5.21 -12.40 -26.18
CA GLY A 63 6.23 -11.46 -26.61
C GLY A 63 6.33 -10.18 -25.78
N PHE A 64 5.49 -10.00 -24.75
CA PHE A 64 5.52 -8.83 -23.87
C PHE A 64 6.35 -9.09 -22.60
N ARG A 65 6.81 -8.02 -21.93
CA ARG A 65 7.54 -8.12 -20.65
C ARG A 65 6.66 -8.80 -19.59
N LEU A 66 7.21 -9.76 -18.85
CA LEU A 66 6.44 -10.61 -17.94
C LEU A 66 5.75 -9.81 -16.81
N LEU A 67 6.47 -8.90 -16.17
CA LEU A 67 5.94 -8.01 -15.14
C LEU A 67 6.00 -6.54 -15.56
N GLY A 68 6.87 -6.23 -16.52
CA GLY A 68 7.12 -4.88 -17.00
C GLY A 68 8.17 -4.13 -16.17
N ASP A 69 8.73 -3.08 -16.76
CA ASP A 69 9.88 -2.37 -16.18
C ASP A 69 9.53 -1.56 -14.92
N GLY A 70 8.25 -1.31 -14.68
CA GLY A 70 7.77 -0.62 -13.48
C GLY A 70 7.72 -1.50 -12.22
N LYS A 71 7.96 -2.81 -12.32
CA LYS A 71 7.93 -3.74 -11.18
C LYS A 71 9.35 -4.07 -10.75
N THR A 72 9.89 -3.29 -9.81
CA THR A 72 11.28 -3.39 -9.34
C THR A 72 11.38 -3.88 -7.91
N TRP A 73 12.49 -4.56 -7.57
CA TRP A 73 12.78 -5.02 -6.20
C TRP A 73 12.92 -3.84 -5.23
N ASN A 74 13.56 -2.77 -5.66
CA ASN A 74 13.70 -1.53 -4.89
C ASN A 74 12.32 -0.93 -4.58
N GLY A 75 11.42 -0.91 -5.56
CA GLY A 75 10.04 -0.47 -5.37
C GLY A 75 9.26 -1.38 -4.44
N LEU A 76 9.41 -2.70 -4.53
CA LEU A 76 8.71 -3.65 -3.65
C LEU A 76 9.16 -3.49 -2.19
N LEU A 77 10.47 -3.51 -1.94
CA LEU A 77 11.02 -3.38 -0.59
C LEU A 77 10.77 -1.99 -0.01
N GLY A 78 11.04 -0.94 -0.79
CA GLY A 78 10.82 0.43 -0.35
C GLY A 78 9.34 0.74 -0.13
N GLY A 79 8.46 0.24 -1.00
CA GLY A 79 7.01 0.34 -0.84
C GLY A 79 6.50 -0.36 0.43
N ALA A 80 6.99 -1.57 0.71
CA ALA A 80 6.63 -2.33 1.91
C ALA A 80 7.15 -1.67 3.20
N VAL A 81 8.38 -1.17 3.20
CA VAL A 81 8.95 -0.44 4.36
C VAL A 81 8.18 0.86 4.58
N PHE A 82 7.93 1.64 3.52
CA PHE A 82 7.22 2.91 3.63
C PHE A 82 5.78 2.73 4.13
N SER A 83 5.03 1.76 3.58
CA SER A 83 3.66 1.48 4.04
C SER A 83 3.62 0.88 5.43
N GLY A 84 4.61 0.04 5.79
CA GLY A 84 4.78 -0.47 7.15
C GLY A 84 4.98 0.66 8.16
N LEU A 85 5.88 1.59 7.88
CA LEU A 85 6.12 2.77 8.72
C LEU A 85 4.87 3.66 8.84
N LEU A 86 4.13 3.87 7.73
CA LEU A 86 2.87 4.62 7.76
C LEU A 86 1.79 3.90 8.58
N THR A 87 1.75 2.57 8.52
CA THR A 87 0.81 1.77 9.30
C THR A 87 1.14 1.87 10.79
N MET A 88 2.42 1.75 11.16
CA MET A 88 2.88 1.98 12.52
C MET A 88 2.56 3.40 13.00
N LEU A 89 2.80 4.41 12.18
CA LEU A 89 2.45 5.80 12.50
C LEU A 89 0.95 5.97 12.72
N THR A 90 0.12 5.43 11.83
CA THR A 90 -1.35 5.47 11.95
C THR A 90 -1.79 4.78 13.23
N HIS A 91 -1.22 3.62 13.54
CA HIS A 91 -1.51 2.88 14.76
C HIS A 91 -1.13 3.69 16.01
N HIS A 92 0.06 4.31 16.04
CA HIS A 92 0.48 5.15 17.16
C HIS A 92 -0.41 6.38 17.34
N LEU A 93 -0.72 7.10 16.26
CA LEU A 93 -1.61 8.27 16.29
C LEU A 93 -3.02 7.91 16.77
N TRP A 94 -3.47 6.68 16.50
CA TRP A 94 -4.77 6.18 16.95
C TRP A 94 -4.72 5.68 18.39
N SER A 95 -3.64 5.00 18.79
CA SER A 95 -3.45 4.46 20.13
C SER A 95 -3.22 5.54 21.20
N GLU A 96 -2.66 6.69 20.81
CA GLU A 96 -2.49 7.86 21.68
C GLU A 96 -3.76 8.70 21.84
N ARG A 97 -4.91 8.24 21.31
CA ARG A 97 -6.21 8.82 21.64
C ARG A 97 -6.69 8.28 22.99
N LEU A 98 -6.01 8.76 24.02
CA LEU A 98 -6.57 9.00 25.35
C LEU A 98 -7.87 9.79 25.19
N LEU A 99 -9.00 9.08 25.19
CA LEU A 99 -10.27 9.48 25.80
C LEU A 99 -10.87 8.25 26.48
#